data_AF-A0A9W9I903-F1
#
_entry.id   AF-A0A9W9I903-F1
#
_cell.length_a   1.000
_cell.length_b   1.000
_cell.length_c   1.000
_cell.angle_alpha   90.00
_cell.angle_beta   90.00
_cell.angle_gamma   90.00
#
_symmetry.space_group_name_H-M   'P 1'
#
loop_
_entity.id
_entity.type
_entity.pdbx_description
1 polymer ?
#
loop_
_entity_poly.entity_id
_entity_poly.type
_entity_poly.pdbx_seq_one_letter_code
_entity_poly.pdbx_strand_id
1 'polypeptide(L)'
;MADPKTFFPAVTAFIAFILTLICLFAGTQRNLLDSADLLTLYTPESPSGTTGTAHNFYSVHVMSYCQGTLGTVGPGAAGASRNVTSCSSRTILFSFDPTAAWPTEITQSKELNWPRVISDDFHAFRISSQSMAVLYCIGVGAMGAAVLVRASSFVAPRAQTGLFEFGFLVLGSLSISIASIIATVIALEFVALINAHGDGSNVSAKYGDKFLGMTWASAGLLLLGSIACFVNVFVRNNTPVAEAPPKDEEE
;
A
#
# COMPACT_ATOMS: atom_id res chain seq x y z
N MET A 1 3.04 10.16 -36.52
CA MET A 1 4.07 10.25 -35.48
C MET A 1 3.34 10.39 -34.15
N ALA A 2 3.52 9.46 -33.21
CA ALA A 2 2.75 9.46 -31.97
C ALA A 2 3.22 10.59 -31.03
N ASP A 3 2.31 11.44 -30.57
CA ASP A 3 2.63 12.56 -29.67
C ASP A 3 2.97 11.98 -28.27
N PRO A 4 4.21 12.11 -27.76
CA PRO A 4 4.61 11.50 -26.48
C PRO A 4 3.70 11.89 -25.29
N LYS A 5 3.02 13.02 -25.38
CA LYS A 5 2.07 13.50 -24.36
C LYS A 5 0.83 12.62 -24.20
N THR A 6 0.47 11.80 -25.19
CA THR A 6 -0.69 10.89 -25.08
C THR A 6 -0.37 9.61 -24.32
N PHE A 7 0.92 9.25 -24.17
CA PHE A 7 1.34 8.07 -23.40
C PHE A 7 1.60 8.36 -21.92
N PHE A 8 1.73 9.62 -21.55
CA PHE A 8 2.03 10.02 -20.17
C PHE A 8 1.06 9.40 -19.13
N PRO A 9 -0.29 9.43 -19.32
CA PRO A 9 -1.22 8.80 -18.38
C PRO A 9 -0.97 7.30 -18.22
N ALA A 10 -0.74 6.59 -19.33
CA ALA A 10 -0.47 5.16 -19.32
C ALA A 10 0.81 4.81 -18.56
N VAL A 11 1.88 5.61 -18.73
CA VAL A 11 3.15 5.42 -18.02
C VAL A 11 2.97 5.65 -16.53
N THR A 12 2.29 6.73 -16.13
CA THR A 12 2.01 7.00 -14.71
C THR A 12 1.18 5.88 -14.07
N ALA A 13 0.18 5.36 -14.79
CA ALA A 13 -0.65 4.24 -14.34
C ALA A 13 0.16 2.94 -14.21
N PHE A 14 1.07 2.68 -15.14
CA PHE A 14 1.93 1.49 -15.09
C PHE A 14 2.91 1.53 -13.90
N ILE A 15 3.51 2.69 -13.62
CA ILE A 15 4.39 2.86 -12.45
C ILE A 15 3.57 2.71 -11.16
N ALA A 16 2.42 3.39 -11.07
CA ALA A 16 1.52 3.28 -9.93
C ALA A 16 1.02 1.84 -9.70
N PHE A 17 0.74 1.11 -10.78
CA PHE A 17 0.36 -0.30 -10.74
C PHE A 17 1.46 -1.14 -10.09
N ILE A 18 2.72 -0.99 -10.52
CA ILE A 18 3.86 -1.70 -9.92
C ILE A 18 4.02 -1.35 -8.44
N LEU A 19 4.00 -0.06 -8.09
CA LEU A 19 4.14 0.37 -6.69
C LEU A 19 3.04 -0.21 -5.79
N THR A 20 1.80 -0.24 -6.29
CA THR A 20 0.65 -0.76 -5.53
C THR A 20 0.72 -2.28 -5.40
N LEU A 21 1.15 -2.99 -6.45
CA LEU A 21 1.39 -4.43 -6.37
C LEU A 21 2.48 -4.77 -5.36
N ILE A 22 3.56 -3.98 -5.32
CA ILE A 22 4.62 -4.14 -4.32
C ILE A 22 4.05 -3.94 -2.91
N CYS A 23 3.20 -2.93 -2.70
CA CYS A 23 2.55 -2.69 -1.40
C CYS A 23 1.59 -3.82 -0.99
N LEU A 24 0.81 -4.37 -1.93
CA LEU A 24 -0.13 -5.47 -1.67
C LEU A 24 0.56 -6.80 -1.40
N PHE A 25 1.66 -7.07 -2.09
CA PHE A 25 2.39 -8.32 -1.99
C PHE A 25 3.63 -8.24 -1.10
N ALA A 26 3.84 -7.12 -0.40
CA ALA A 26 4.79 -7.04 0.69
C ALA A 26 4.47 -8.12 1.75
N GLY A 27 5.50 -8.76 2.30
CA GLY A 27 5.30 -9.79 3.34
C GLY A 27 4.79 -11.14 2.85
N THR A 28 4.97 -11.44 1.57
CA THR A 28 4.64 -12.76 1.01
C THR A 28 5.70 -13.80 1.29
N GLN A 29 6.95 -13.38 1.16
CA GLN A 29 8.11 -14.22 1.38
C GLN A 29 9.06 -13.52 2.32
N ARG A 30 9.84 -14.32 3.03
CA ARG A 30 10.70 -13.92 4.16
C ARG A 30 11.73 -12.81 3.83
N ASN A 31 12.03 -12.56 2.56
CA ASN A 31 13.00 -11.54 2.12
C ASN A 31 12.45 -10.56 1.07
N LEU A 32 11.14 -10.58 0.79
CA LEU A 32 10.53 -9.67 -0.19
C LEU A 32 10.07 -8.40 0.51
N LEU A 33 10.88 -7.34 0.37
CA LEU A 33 10.66 -6.00 0.94
C LEU A 33 10.30 -6.02 2.45
N ASP A 34 11.25 -6.46 3.27
CA ASP A 34 11.11 -6.53 4.74
C ASP A 34 10.86 -5.16 5.41
N SER A 35 11.04 -4.05 4.70
CA SER A 35 10.77 -2.69 5.17
C SER A 35 9.52 -2.04 4.55
N ALA A 36 8.73 -2.77 3.76
CA ALA A 36 7.48 -2.30 3.16
C ALA A 36 6.26 -2.73 3.99
N ASP A 37 6.42 -2.71 5.31
CA ASP A 37 5.36 -2.98 6.27
C ASP A 37 4.50 -1.74 6.51
N LEU A 38 3.24 -1.94 6.86
CA LEU A 38 2.35 -0.88 7.30
C LEU A 38 2.78 -0.39 8.69
N LEU A 39 3.11 -1.34 9.57
CA LEU A 39 3.65 -1.11 10.90
C LEU A 39 4.41 -2.35 11.38
N THR A 40 5.45 -2.13 12.19
CA THR A 40 6.20 -3.15 12.90
C THR A 40 5.87 -3.07 14.39
N LEU A 41 5.60 -4.21 15.00
CA LEU A 41 5.47 -4.40 16.45
C LEU A 41 6.72 -5.08 16.99
N TYR A 42 7.14 -4.65 18.16
CA TYR A 42 8.25 -5.18 18.92
C TYR A 42 7.73 -5.70 20.25
N THR A 43 8.11 -6.92 20.56
CA THR A 43 7.75 -7.61 21.80
C THR A 43 9.01 -7.90 22.61
N PRO A 44 8.89 -7.96 23.95
CA PRO A 44 10.02 -8.33 24.79
C PRO A 44 10.48 -9.75 24.47
N GLU A 45 11.78 -9.97 24.62
CA GLU A 45 12.37 -11.30 24.53
C GLU A 45 11.84 -12.17 25.70
N SER A 46 11.21 -13.30 25.39
CA SER A 46 10.75 -14.22 26.44
C SER A 46 11.93 -14.70 27.28
N PRO A 47 11.80 -14.76 28.62
CA PRO A 47 12.86 -15.30 29.47
C PRO A 47 13.17 -16.74 29.06
N SER A 48 14.43 -16.97 28.74
CA SER A 48 15.01 -18.24 28.29
C SER A 48 14.57 -19.42 29.16
N GLY A 49 13.69 -20.28 28.65
CA GLY A 49 13.31 -21.52 29.35
C GLY A 49 12.08 -22.25 28.82
N THR A 50 11.16 -21.57 28.15
CA THR A 50 10.00 -22.21 27.53
C THR A 50 10.27 -22.46 26.05
N THR A 51 10.02 -23.69 25.60
CA THR A 51 10.08 -24.19 24.21
C THR A 51 9.01 -23.57 23.30
N GLY A 52 8.70 -22.29 23.50
CA GLY A 52 7.84 -21.48 22.65
C GLY A 52 8.69 -20.55 21.82
N THR A 53 8.50 -20.58 20.51
CA THR A 53 9.13 -19.69 19.52
C THR A 53 8.78 -18.23 19.81
N ALA A 54 9.54 -17.57 20.67
CA ALA A 54 9.34 -16.15 20.97
C ALA A 54 9.84 -15.32 19.78
N HIS A 55 8.89 -14.74 19.05
CA HIS A 55 9.18 -13.77 18.01
C HIS A 55 9.26 -12.38 18.67
N ASN A 56 10.34 -11.66 18.39
CA ASN A 56 10.62 -10.35 18.98
C ASN A 56 10.17 -9.20 18.06
N PHE A 57 9.80 -9.53 16.81
CA PHE A 57 9.15 -8.57 15.93
C PHE A 57 8.02 -9.22 15.11
N TYR A 58 7.00 -8.40 14.85
CA TYR A 58 5.89 -8.70 13.95
C TYR A 58 5.72 -7.55 12.97
N SER A 59 5.89 -7.84 11.69
CA SER A 59 5.76 -6.90 10.59
C SER A 59 4.39 -7.09 9.93
N VAL A 60 3.52 -6.09 10.03
CA VAL A 60 2.15 -6.16 9.52
C VAL A 60 2.10 -5.53 8.14
N HIS A 61 1.58 -6.26 7.16
CA HIS A 61 1.36 -5.82 5.79
C HIS A 61 -0.15 -5.77 5.49
N VAL A 62 -0.51 -5.30 4.29
CA VAL A 62 -1.92 -5.11 3.91
C VAL A 62 -2.73 -6.41 3.92
N MET A 63 -2.12 -7.53 3.50
CA MET A 63 -2.80 -8.83 3.35
C MET A 63 -2.19 -9.97 4.18
N SER A 64 -1.10 -9.71 4.89
CA SER A 64 -0.37 -10.72 5.66
C SER A 64 0.40 -10.07 6.80
N TYR A 65 0.95 -10.89 7.68
CA TYR A 65 1.97 -10.46 8.63
C TYR A 65 3.13 -11.45 8.62
N CYS A 66 4.32 -10.96 8.94
CA CYS A 66 5.52 -11.76 9.11
C CYS A 66 6.05 -11.61 10.53
N GLN A 67 6.62 -12.67 11.08
CA GLN A 67 7.17 -12.72 12.43
C GLN A 67 8.61 -13.23 12.42
N GLY A 68 9.42 -12.74 13.34
CA GLY A 68 10.83 -13.11 13.40
C GLY A 68 11.54 -12.66 14.65
N THR A 69 12.86 -12.82 14.63
CA THR A 69 13.75 -12.44 15.73
C THR A 69 14.71 -11.34 15.31
N LEU A 70 15.02 -10.43 16.22
CA LEU A 70 16.08 -9.45 15.98
C LEU A 70 17.42 -10.16 16.22
N GLY A 71 18.24 -10.23 15.17
CA GLY A 71 19.64 -10.61 15.28
C GLY A 71 20.45 -9.44 15.82
N THR A 72 21.25 -9.70 16.86
CA THR A 72 22.27 -8.77 17.32
C THR A 72 23.40 -8.76 16.29
N VAL A 73 23.51 -7.69 15.50
CA VAL A 73 24.73 -7.45 14.71
C VAL A 73 25.79 -7.00 15.70
N GLY A 74 26.99 -7.57 15.61
CA GLY A 74 28.09 -7.36 16.57
C GLY A 74 28.42 -5.88 16.84
N PRO A 75 29.21 -5.61 17.91
CA PRO A 75 29.49 -4.26 18.37
C PRO A 75 30.15 -3.44 17.26
N GLY A 76 29.43 -2.42 16.75
CA GLY A 76 29.93 -1.50 15.71
C GLY A 76 29.04 -1.35 14.47
N ALA A 77 28.01 -2.18 14.30
CA ALA A 77 27.03 -2.01 13.23
C ALA A 77 25.75 -1.35 13.77
N ALA A 78 25.46 -0.13 13.34
CA ALA A 78 24.22 0.56 13.66
C ALA A 78 23.04 -0.12 12.92
N GLY A 79 22.41 -1.09 13.56
CA GLY A 79 21.15 -1.69 13.10
C GLY A 79 21.02 -3.15 13.51
N ALA A 80 19.97 -3.49 14.25
CA ALA A 80 19.61 -4.88 14.51
C ALA A 80 19.15 -5.55 13.20
N SER A 81 19.79 -6.66 12.81
CA SER A 81 19.44 -7.40 11.60
C SER A 81 18.16 -8.20 11.87
N ARG A 82 17.08 -7.93 11.15
CA ARG A 82 15.82 -8.70 11.29
C ARG A 82 15.96 -10.06 10.62
N ASN A 83 15.67 -11.14 11.36
CA ASN A 83 15.61 -12.49 10.81
C ASN A 83 14.14 -12.95 10.76
N VAL A 84 13.55 -12.93 9.57
CA VAL A 84 12.15 -13.32 9.35
C VAL A 84 12.04 -14.85 9.37
N THR A 85 11.30 -15.37 10.36
CA THR A 85 11.17 -16.82 10.57
C THR A 85 9.96 -17.41 9.85
N SER A 86 8.81 -16.75 9.94
CA SER A 86 7.54 -17.24 9.39
C SER A 86 6.64 -16.09 8.96
N CYS A 87 5.78 -16.32 7.96
CA CYS A 87 4.76 -15.37 7.52
C CYS A 87 3.41 -16.07 7.44
N SER A 88 2.34 -15.32 7.68
CA SER A 88 0.97 -15.81 7.58
C SER A 88 0.56 -16.06 6.13
N SER A 89 -0.50 -16.85 5.93
CA SER A 89 -1.16 -16.94 4.63
C SER A 89 -1.77 -15.58 4.25
N ARG A 90 -1.72 -15.25 2.95
CA ARG A 90 -2.32 -14.02 2.42
C ARG A 90 -3.84 -14.14 2.37
N THR A 91 -4.55 -13.16 2.91
CA THR A 91 -6.01 -13.05 2.76
C THR A 91 -6.42 -11.61 2.44
N ILE A 92 -7.39 -11.44 1.54
CA ILE A 92 -7.83 -10.09 1.10
C ILE A 92 -8.55 -9.35 2.25
N LEU A 93 -9.20 -10.09 3.15
CA LEU A 93 -9.85 -9.55 4.35
C LEU A 93 -9.01 -9.84 5.60
N PHE A 94 -7.69 -9.77 5.46
CA PHE A 94 -6.78 -9.94 6.58
C PHE A 94 -6.99 -8.85 7.63
N SER A 95 -6.93 -9.26 8.90
CA SER A 95 -6.82 -8.37 10.04
C SER A 95 -5.83 -8.94 11.01
N PHE A 96 -4.83 -8.14 11.37
CA PHE A 96 -3.88 -8.52 12.40
C PHE A 96 -4.56 -8.48 13.76
N ASP A 97 -4.55 -9.62 14.46
CA ASP A 97 -5.04 -9.75 15.83
C ASP A 97 -3.82 -9.98 16.76
N PRO A 98 -3.40 -8.97 17.54
CA PRO A 98 -2.24 -9.10 18.43
C PRO A 98 -2.49 -10.15 19.51
N THR A 99 -3.72 -10.30 19.99
CA THR A 99 -4.09 -11.26 21.03
C THR A 99 -3.98 -12.72 20.58
N ALA A 100 -4.16 -12.99 19.28
CA ALA A 100 -3.96 -14.33 18.71
C ALA A 100 -2.50 -14.61 18.32
N ALA A 101 -1.72 -13.57 18.00
CA ALA A 101 -0.34 -13.71 17.54
C ALA A 101 0.69 -13.77 18.68
N TRP A 102 0.37 -13.21 19.85
CA TRP A 102 1.26 -13.18 21.00
C TRP A 102 1.14 -14.41 21.90
N PRO A 103 2.23 -14.82 22.56
CA PRO A 103 2.19 -15.90 23.54
C PRO A 103 1.28 -15.52 24.73
N THR A 104 0.62 -16.54 25.29
CA THR A 104 -0.30 -16.40 26.42
C THR A 104 0.33 -15.75 27.65
N GLU A 105 1.65 -15.87 27.80
CA GLU A 105 2.40 -15.23 28.88
C GLU A 105 2.35 -13.69 28.82
N ILE A 106 2.31 -13.11 27.62
CA ILE A 106 2.23 -11.66 27.42
C ILE A 106 0.78 -11.19 27.56
N THR A 107 -0.18 -11.90 26.95
CA THR A 107 -1.61 -11.52 26.98
C THR A 107 -2.28 -11.75 28.33
N GLN A 108 -1.77 -12.68 29.14
CA GLN A 108 -2.30 -13.01 30.46
C GLN A 108 -1.49 -12.39 31.61
N SER A 109 -0.41 -11.68 31.29
CA SER A 109 0.32 -10.89 32.27
C SER A 109 -0.64 -9.85 32.88
N LYS A 110 -0.65 -9.76 34.21
CA LYS A 110 -1.53 -8.86 34.98
C LYS A 110 -1.34 -7.38 34.63
N GLU A 111 -0.23 -7.06 33.94
CA GLU A 111 0.19 -5.74 33.47
C GLU A 111 -0.38 -5.38 32.09
N LEU A 112 -0.69 -6.35 31.21
CA LEU A 112 -1.22 -6.09 29.86
C LEU A 112 -2.73 -6.36 29.77
N ASN A 113 -3.50 -5.89 30.75
CA ASN A 113 -4.96 -5.93 30.69
C ASN A 113 -5.47 -4.81 29.78
N TRP A 114 -5.58 -5.09 28.47
CA TRP A 114 -6.10 -4.13 27.49
C TRP A 114 -7.46 -3.57 27.94
N PRO A 115 -7.57 -2.26 28.22
CA PRO A 115 -8.85 -1.61 28.52
C PRO A 115 -9.86 -1.84 27.39
N ARG A 116 -11.15 -1.87 27.72
CA ARG A 116 -12.23 -2.01 26.71
C ARG A 116 -12.14 -0.98 25.57
N VAL A 117 -11.63 0.21 25.86
CA VAL A 117 -11.39 1.27 24.86
C VAL A 117 -10.45 0.79 23.75
N ILE A 118 -9.47 -0.04 24.08
CA ILE A 118 -8.45 -0.52 23.13
C ILE A 118 -8.96 -1.73 22.34
N SER A 119 -9.77 -2.59 22.96
CA SER A 119 -10.45 -3.64 22.20
C SER A 119 -11.41 -3.09 21.14
N ASP A 120 -12.04 -1.95 21.41
CA ASP A 120 -12.89 -1.27 20.44
C ASP A 120 -12.07 -0.69 19.28
N ASP A 121 -10.89 -0.14 19.56
CA ASP A 121 -9.96 0.33 18.53
C ASP A 121 -9.36 -0.82 17.68
N PHE A 122 -9.10 -1.99 18.28
CA PHE A 122 -8.72 -3.18 17.52
C PHE A 122 -9.83 -3.64 16.56
N HIS A 123 -11.09 -3.52 16.97
CA HIS A 123 -12.23 -3.80 16.11
C HIS A 123 -12.32 -2.80 14.95
N ALA A 124 -12.16 -1.50 15.23
CA ALA A 124 -12.12 -0.46 14.20
C ALA A 124 -10.95 -0.64 13.23
N PHE A 125 -9.78 -1.03 13.75
CA PHE A 125 -8.60 -1.38 12.95
C PHE A 125 -8.89 -2.53 12.01
N ARG A 126 -9.52 -3.62 12.49
CA ARG A 126 -9.90 -4.77 11.64
C ARG A 126 -10.79 -4.35 10.47
N ILE A 127 -11.84 -3.57 10.73
CA ILE A 127 -12.75 -3.11 9.68
C ILE A 127 -12.02 -2.20 8.68
N SER A 128 -11.17 -1.31 9.20
CA SER A 128 -10.39 -0.37 8.39
C SER A 128 -9.35 -1.07 7.52
N SER A 129 -8.61 -2.06 8.05
CA SER A 129 -7.60 -2.82 7.32
C SER A 129 -8.21 -3.64 6.18
N GLN A 130 -9.36 -4.27 6.43
CA GLN A 130 -10.11 -5.01 5.42
C GLN A 130 -10.62 -4.10 4.31
N SER A 131 -11.18 -2.93 4.67
CA SER A 131 -11.67 -1.94 3.71
C SER A 131 -10.52 -1.39 2.86
N MET A 132 -9.39 -1.08 3.48
CA MET A 132 -8.17 -0.65 2.80
C MET A 132 -7.69 -1.69 1.78
N ALA A 133 -7.63 -2.97 2.14
CA ALA A 133 -7.21 -4.04 1.25
C ALA A 133 -8.15 -4.17 0.02
N VAL A 134 -9.46 -4.07 0.23
CA VAL A 134 -10.46 -4.07 -0.87
C VAL A 134 -10.25 -2.87 -1.80
N LEU A 135 -10.04 -1.67 -1.25
CA LEU A 135 -9.80 -0.46 -2.04
C LEU A 135 -8.51 -0.55 -2.85
N TYR A 136 -7.42 -1.10 -2.29
CA TYR A 136 -6.21 -1.37 -3.05
C TYR A 136 -6.45 -2.36 -4.20
N CYS A 137 -7.24 -3.42 -3.99
CA CYS A 137 -7.59 -4.37 -5.05
C CYS A 137 -8.39 -3.71 -6.19
N ILE A 138 -9.37 -2.86 -5.85
CA ILE A 138 -10.15 -2.09 -6.83
C ILE A 138 -9.22 -1.18 -7.64
N GLY A 139 -8.31 -0.48 -6.95
CA GLY A 139 -7.34 0.40 -7.58
C GLY A 139 -6.41 -0.34 -8.55
N VAL A 140 -5.85 -1.48 -8.13
CA VAL A 140 -5.01 -2.35 -8.98
C VAL A 140 -5.77 -2.86 -10.20
N GLY A 141 -7.02 -3.29 -10.02
CA GLY A 141 -7.88 -3.70 -11.14
C GLY A 141 -8.12 -2.57 -12.13
N ALA A 142 -8.42 -1.36 -11.64
CA ALA A 142 -8.64 -0.18 -12.47
C ALA A 142 -7.37 0.26 -13.21
N MET A 143 -6.21 0.28 -12.54
CA MET A 143 -4.92 0.58 -13.16
C MET A 143 -4.55 -0.44 -14.24
N GLY A 144 -4.74 -1.73 -13.97
CA GLY A 144 -4.52 -2.80 -14.94
C GLY A 144 -5.41 -2.65 -16.17
N ALA A 145 -6.70 -2.35 -15.96
CA ALA A 145 -7.65 -2.08 -17.04
C ALA A 145 -7.23 -0.85 -17.88
N ALA A 146 -6.81 0.24 -17.24
CA ALA A 146 -6.33 1.45 -17.94
C ALA A 146 -5.13 1.16 -18.86
N VAL A 147 -4.16 0.38 -18.37
CA VAL A 147 -2.99 -0.04 -19.16
C VAL A 147 -3.42 -0.94 -20.34
N LEU A 148 -4.35 -1.87 -20.12
CA LEU A 148 -4.87 -2.75 -21.18
C LEU A 148 -5.64 -1.98 -22.26
N VAL A 149 -6.43 -0.97 -21.88
CA VAL A 149 -7.15 -0.08 -22.82
C VAL A 149 -6.15 0.67 -23.72
N ARG A 150 -5.01 1.10 -23.18
CA ARG A 150 -3.96 1.73 -23.97
C ARG A 150 -3.21 0.74 -24.85
N ALA A 151 -2.92 -0.45 -24.35
CA ALA A 151 -2.30 -1.51 -25.14
C ALA A 151 -3.19 -1.92 -26.34
N SER A 152 -4.50 -2.05 -26.14
CA SER A 152 -5.43 -2.42 -27.21
C SER A 152 -5.59 -1.33 -28.29
N SER A 153 -5.35 -0.06 -27.94
CA SER A 153 -5.38 1.07 -28.88
C SER A 153 -4.29 0.95 -29.97
N PHE A 154 -3.19 0.24 -29.70
CA PHE A 154 -2.16 -0.03 -30.72
C PHE A 154 -2.64 -1.01 -31.80
N VAL A 155 -3.55 -1.91 -31.46
CA VAL A 155 -4.06 -2.95 -32.38
C VAL A 155 -5.31 -2.46 -33.13
N ALA A 156 -6.18 -1.71 -32.45
CA ALA A 156 -7.44 -1.22 -33.02
C ALA A 156 -7.64 0.30 -32.78
N PRO A 157 -7.16 1.18 -33.67
CA PRO A 157 -7.16 2.63 -33.48
C PRO A 157 -8.55 3.33 -33.61
N ARG A 158 -9.67 2.60 -33.53
CA ARG A 158 -11.01 3.11 -33.90
C ARG A 158 -12.04 3.28 -32.78
N ALA A 159 -11.72 2.98 -31.51
CA ALA A 159 -12.65 3.14 -30.39
C ALA A 159 -12.34 4.38 -29.54
N GLN A 160 -13.34 4.94 -28.84
CA GLN A 160 -13.20 6.02 -27.84
C GLN A 160 -12.41 5.57 -26.59
N THR A 161 -11.21 5.03 -26.76
CA THR A 161 -10.39 4.44 -25.69
C THR A 161 -9.95 5.47 -24.64
N GLY A 162 -9.91 6.76 -25.00
CA GLY A 162 -9.59 7.84 -24.07
C GLY A 162 -10.61 8.03 -22.93
N LEU A 163 -11.91 7.86 -23.19
CA LEU A 163 -12.93 8.04 -22.15
C LEU A 163 -12.91 6.89 -21.14
N PHE A 164 -12.73 5.65 -21.62
CA PHE A 164 -12.58 4.48 -20.76
C PHE A 164 -11.30 4.55 -19.93
N GLU A 165 -10.18 4.94 -20.53
CA GLU A 165 -8.93 5.16 -19.80
C GLU A 165 -9.10 6.21 -18.71
N PHE A 166 -9.72 7.36 -19.02
CA PHE A 166 -10.01 8.40 -18.04
C PHE A 166 -10.87 7.86 -16.87
N GLY A 167 -11.95 7.14 -17.16
CA GLY A 167 -12.82 6.56 -16.14
C GLY A 167 -12.08 5.59 -15.21
N PHE A 168 -11.24 4.70 -15.77
CA PHE A 168 -10.43 3.78 -14.97
C PHE A 168 -9.35 4.50 -14.14
N LEU A 169 -8.71 5.54 -14.69
CA LEU A 169 -7.74 6.34 -13.95
C LEU A 169 -8.37 7.09 -12.79
N VAL A 170 -9.55 7.68 -12.98
CA VAL A 170 -10.28 8.36 -11.89
C VAL A 170 -10.68 7.36 -10.82
N LEU A 171 -11.26 6.21 -11.18
CA LEU A 171 -11.61 5.15 -10.23
C LEU A 171 -10.39 4.65 -9.46
N GLY A 172 -9.26 4.44 -10.15
CA GLY A 172 -7.99 4.06 -9.55
C GLY A 172 -7.46 5.13 -8.59
N SER A 173 -7.43 6.39 -9.01
CA SER A 173 -6.93 7.49 -8.17
C SER A 173 -7.73 7.66 -6.88
N LEU A 174 -9.07 7.60 -6.95
CA LEU A 174 -9.94 7.75 -5.79
C LEU A 174 -9.78 6.57 -4.83
N SER A 175 -9.81 5.34 -5.34
CA SER A 175 -9.67 4.13 -4.51
C SER A 175 -8.31 4.08 -3.80
N ILE A 176 -7.21 4.34 -4.52
CA ILE A 176 -5.85 4.36 -3.93
C ILE A 176 -5.65 5.52 -2.96
N SER A 177 -6.24 6.70 -3.23
CA SER A 177 -6.16 7.84 -2.31
C SER A 177 -6.88 7.54 -1.00
N ILE A 178 -8.10 6.99 -1.05
CA ILE A 178 -8.85 6.60 0.16
C ILE A 178 -8.09 5.50 0.92
N ALA A 179 -7.57 4.48 0.22
CA ALA A 179 -6.75 3.44 0.84
C ALA A 179 -5.51 4.01 1.53
N SER A 180 -4.82 4.98 0.90
CA SER A 180 -3.64 5.65 1.46
C SER A 180 -3.96 6.47 2.71
N ILE A 181 -5.13 7.12 2.74
CA ILE A 181 -5.61 7.82 3.94
C ILE A 181 -5.84 6.83 5.08
N ILE A 182 -6.55 5.73 4.83
CA ILE A 182 -6.80 4.70 5.84
C ILE A 182 -5.48 4.12 6.36
N ALA A 183 -4.54 3.80 5.45
CA ALA A 183 -3.21 3.33 5.82
C ALA A 183 -2.46 4.32 6.72
N THR A 184 -2.56 5.62 6.42
CA THR A 184 -1.92 6.67 7.21
C THR A 184 -2.53 6.76 8.61
N VAL A 185 -3.85 6.75 8.71
CA VAL A 185 -4.55 6.75 10.01
C VAL A 185 -4.15 5.54 10.84
N ILE A 186 -4.19 4.34 10.24
CA ILE A 186 -3.74 3.11 10.91
C ILE A 186 -2.29 3.25 11.37
N ALA A 187 -1.39 3.65 10.49
CA ALA A 187 0.03 3.73 10.80
C ALA A 187 0.34 4.71 11.94
N LEU A 188 -0.42 5.80 12.07
CA LEU A 188 -0.18 6.81 13.11
C LEU A 188 -0.93 6.49 14.42
N GLU A 189 -2.24 6.30 14.34
CA GLU A 189 -3.11 6.12 15.52
C GLU A 189 -2.84 4.79 16.22
N PHE A 190 -2.70 3.71 15.45
CA PHE A 190 -2.48 2.38 16.03
C PHE A 190 -1.12 2.30 16.74
N VAL A 191 -0.09 2.89 16.11
CA VAL A 191 1.26 2.91 16.68
C VAL A 191 1.30 3.77 17.93
N ALA A 192 0.63 4.92 17.94
CA ALA A 192 0.51 5.77 19.13
C ALA A 192 -0.22 5.04 20.27
N LEU A 193 -1.33 4.35 19.97
CA LEU A 193 -2.11 3.60 20.96
C LEU A 193 -1.30 2.48 21.60
N ILE A 194 -0.55 1.72 20.80
CA ILE A 194 0.29 0.62 21.29
C ILE A 194 1.46 1.16 22.11
N ASN A 195 2.14 2.21 21.65
CA ASN A 195 3.24 2.80 22.43
C ASN A 195 2.77 3.41 23.76
N ALA A 196 1.56 3.97 23.82
CA ALA A 196 1.01 4.55 25.04
C ALA A 196 0.67 3.49 26.11
N HIS A 197 0.28 2.29 25.70
CA HIS A 197 -0.17 1.23 26.61
C HIS A 197 0.82 0.06 26.75
N GLY A 198 1.80 -0.03 25.85
CA GLY A 198 2.82 -1.08 25.82
C GLY A 198 4.02 -0.82 26.74
N ASP A 199 4.16 0.39 27.30
CA ASP A 199 5.32 0.81 28.10
C ASP A 199 5.54 -0.09 29.33
N GLY A 200 4.47 -0.45 30.04
CA GLY A 200 4.55 -1.35 31.21
C GLY A 200 4.96 -2.79 30.89
N SER A 201 4.83 -3.22 29.62
CA SER A 201 5.14 -4.58 29.17
C SER A 201 6.29 -4.63 28.15
N ASN A 202 7.02 -3.52 27.97
CA ASN A 202 8.11 -3.41 27.00
C ASN A 202 7.70 -3.78 25.56
N VAL A 203 6.46 -3.46 25.19
CA VAL A 203 5.92 -3.61 23.83
C VAL A 203 5.95 -2.25 23.14
N SER A 204 6.48 -2.19 21.92
CA SER A 204 6.56 -0.94 21.15
C SER A 204 6.15 -1.18 19.70
N ALA A 205 5.61 -0.13 19.06
CA ALA A 205 5.22 -0.14 17.67
C ALA A 205 5.96 0.96 16.90
N LYS A 206 6.22 0.71 15.61
CA LYS A 206 6.79 1.68 14.67
C LYS A 206 6.00 1.63 13.37
N TYR A 207 5.66 2.79 12.82
CA TYR A 207 5.01 2.87 11.51
C TYR A 207 6.00 2.62 10.36
N GLY A 208 5.48 2.12 9.24
CA GLY A 208 6.26 1.90 8.03
C GLY A 208 6.33 3.13 7.14
N ASP A 209 7.42 3.89 7.26
CA ASP A 209 7.71 5.08 6.45
C ASP A 209 7.78 4.79 4.95
N LYS A 210 8.42 3.68 4.56
CA LYS A 210 8.55 3.30 3.15
C LYS A 210 7.22 2.90 2.52
N PHE A 211 6.36 2.19 3.26
CA PHE A 211 5.03 1.85 2.77
C PHE A 211 4.19 3.11 2.51
N LEU A 212 4.19 4.04 3.48
CA LEU A 212 3.50 5.32 3.34
C LEU A 212 4.03 6.12 2.13
N GLY A 213 5.35 6.17 1.96
CA GLY A 213 5.96 6.82 0.80
C GLY A 213 5.52 6.21 -0.53
N MET A 214 5.48 4.87 -0.64
CA MET A 214 5.09 4.18 -1.88
C MET A 214 3.61 4.35 -2.20
N THR A 215 2.72 4.26 -1.20
CA THR A 215 1.27 4.41 -1.45
C THR A 215 0.91 5.84 -1.85
N TRP A 216 1.50 6.84 -1.20
CA TRP A 216 1.28 8.25 -1.57
C TRP A 216 1.92 8.60 -2.91
N ALA A 217 3.07 8.02 -3.26
CA ALA A 217 3.64 8.15 -4.60
C ALA A 217 2.72 7.57 -5.67
N SER A 218 2.12 6.40 -5.42
CA SER A 218 1.12 5.80 -6.32
C SER A 218 -0.11 6.70 -6.48
N ALA A 219 -0.67 7.21 -5.37
CA ALA A 219 -1.80 8.14 -5.40
C ALA A 219 -1.49 9.41 -6.21
N GLY A 220 -0.32 10.02 -5.98
CA GLY A 220 0.14 11.21 -6.70
C GLY A 220 0.31 10.95 -8.20
N LEU A 221 0.92 9.82 -8.58
CA LEU A 221 1.08 9.42 -9.97
C LEU A 221 -0.28 9.25 -10.67
N LEU A 222 -1.25 8.62 -10.01
CA LEU A 222 -2.60 8.43 -10.57
C LEU A 222 -3.38 9.73 -10.70
N LEU A 223 -3.22 10.66 -9.76
CA LEU A 223 -3.81 11.99 -9.85
C LEU A 223 -3.24 12.76 -11.04
N LEU A 224 -1.90 12.78 -11.20
CA LEU A 224 -1.25 13.41 -12.35
C LEU A 224 -1.65 12.77 -13.67
N GLY A 225 -1.71 11.43 -13.72
CA GLY A 225 -2.19 10.68 -14.87
C GLY A 225 -3.64 11.00 -15.24
N SER A 226 -4.51 11.13 -14.24
CA SER A 226 -5.92 11.50 -14.43
C SER A 226 -6.07 12.91 -14.98
N ILE A 227 -5.31 13.88 -14.47
CA ILE A 227 -5.29 15.27 -14.97
C ILE A 227 -4.79 15.31 -16.42
N ALA A 228 -3.70 14.62 -16.72
CA ALA A 228 -3.15 14.58 -18.07
C ALA A 228 -4.12 13.90 -19.07
N CYS A 229 -4.79 12.83 -18.66
CA CYS A 229 -5.82 12.18 -19.46
C CYS A 229 -7.00 13.12 -19.70
N PHE A 230 -7.47 13.84 -18.68
CA PHE A 230 -8.52 14.85 -18.81
C PHE A 230 -8.18 15.92 -19.87
N VAL A 231 -6.96 16.48 -19.81
CA VAL A 231 -6.50 17.48 -20.78
C VAL A 231 -6.46 16.91 -22.20
N ASN A 232 -5.96 15.68 -22.36
CA ASN A 232 -5.88 15.03 -23.66
C ASN A 232 -7.27 14.73 -24.27
N VAL A 233 -8.23 14.30 -23.45
CA VAL A 233 -9.56 13.89 -23.92
C VAL A 233 -10.49 15.09 -24.11
N PHE A 234 -10.55 16.03 -23.16
CA PHE A 234 -11.56 17.07 -23.15
C PHE A 234 -11.06 18.44 -23.64
N VAL A 235 -9.77 18.76 -23.49
CA VAL A 235 -9.25 20.06 -23.91
C VAL A 235 -8.73 20.01 -25.35
N ARG A 236 -7.85 19.02 -25.65
CA ARG A 236 -7.25 18.88 -26.98
C ARG A 236 -8.25 18.48 -28.06
N ASN A 237 -9.23 17.63 -27.74
CA ASN A 237 -10.25 17.23 -28.70
C ASN A 237 -11.21 18.37 -29.08
N ASN A 238 -11.28 19.43 -28.27
CA ASN A 238 -12.10 20.61 -28.52
C ASN A 238 -11.37 21.73 -29.28
N THR A 239 -10.08 21.56 -29.63
CA THR A 239 -9.36 22.55 -30.45
C THR A 239 -9.65 22.26 -31.91
N PRO A 240 -10.44 23.09 -32.64
CA PRO A 240 -10.63 22.89 -34.06
C PRO A 240 -9.28 23.01 -34.75
N VAL A 241 -8.95 22.04 -35.61
CA VAL A 241 -7.79 22.10 -36.49
C VAL A 241 -7.93 23.39 -37.29
N ALA A 242 -7.04 24.36 -37.06
CA ALA A 242 -6.98 25.55 -37.90
C ALA A 242 -6.73 25.07 -39.34
N GLU A 243 -7.75 25.24 -40.17
CA GLU A 243 -7.74 24.91 -41.58
C GLU A 243 -6.53 25.61 -42.21
N ALA A 244 -5.61 24.84 -42.77
CA ALA A 244 -4.43 25.39 -43.43
C ALA A 244 -4.92 26.37 -44.51
N PRO A 245 -4.35 27.59 -44.62
CA PRO A 245 -4.79 28.54 -45.63
C PRO A 245 -4.70 27.89 -47.01
N PRO A 246 -5.71 28.11 -47.88
CA PRO A 246 -5.71 27.56 -49.22
C PRO A 246 -4.40 27.95 -49.90
N LYS A 247 -3.74 26.99 -50.53
CA LYS A 247 -2.59 27.26 -51.39
C LYS A 247 -3.12 28.15 -52.50
N ASP A 248 -2.70 29.41 -52.50
CA ASP A 248 -2.95 30.31 -53.60
C ASP A 248 -2.45 29.62 -54.88
N GLU A 249 -3.39 29.39 -55.81
CA GLU A 249 -3.10 29.00 -57.17
C GLU A 249 -2.39 30.20 -57.82
N GLU A 250 -1.05 30.23 -57.78
CA GLU A 250 -0.27 31.10 -58.65
C GLU A 250 -0.07 30.38 -59.99
N GLU A 251 -0.82 30.89 -60.97
CA GLU A 251 -0.74 30.67 -62.42
C GLU A 251 0.58 31.21 -63.02
#